data_AF-A0A9P3DG96-F1
#
_entry.id   AF-A0A9P3DG96-F1
#
_cell.length_a   1.000
_cell.length_b   1.000
_cell.length_c   1.000
_cell.angle_alpha   90.00
_cell.angle_beta   90.00
_cell.angle_gamma   90.00
#
_symmetry.space_group_name_H-M   'P 1'
#
loop_
_entity.id
_entity.type
_entity.pdbx_description
1 polymer ?
#
loop_
_entity_poly.entity_id
_entity_poly.type
_entity_poly.pdbx_seq_one_letter_code
_entity_poly.pdbx_strand_id
1 'polypeptide(L)'
;MPYLTESDAIRNAIDHFCHFPILWLDKEVADYDSKTPRLSLIQILADSTDLTGERVTILDVLERLDRTDYFITKILLVDRIEKVLHNATYDCKFLGGKSKVKKITCTLELAKKVPYYIAPLPNYQLKTLAELGYT
;
A
#
# COMPACT_ATOMS: atom_id res chain seq x y z
N MET A 1 15.56 1.23 -2.06
CA MET A 1 14.45 0.63 -1.29
C MET A 1 14.95 0.16 0.07
N PRO A 2 14.76 0.94 1.15
CA PRO A 2 15.05 0.48 2.50
C PRO A 2 14.14 -0.70 2.88
N TYR A 3 14.73 -1.80 3.37
CA TYR A 3 14.01 -2.96 3.90
C TYR A 3 14.23 -3.04 5.41
N LEU A 4 13.15 -2.94 6.18
CA LEU A 4 13.21 -2.77 7.63
C LEU A 4 12.66 -4.01 8.33
N THR A 5 13.49 -4.63 9.18
CA THR A 5 13.16 -5.83 9.97
C THR A 5 13.08 -5.56 11.47
N GLU A 6 13.81 -4.56 11.95
CA GLU A 6 13.91 -4.22 13.37
C GLU A 6 12.71 -3.40 13.85
N SER A 7 12.16 -3.75 15.01
CA SER A 7 10.93 -3.13 15.52
C SER A 7 11.04 -1.61 15.69
N ASP A 8 12.17 -1.12 16.20
CA ASP A 8 12.39 0.33 16.39
C ASP A 8 12.56 1.05 15.05
N ALA A 9 13.26 0.44 14.09
CA ALA A 9 13.40 0.99 12.75
C ALA A 9 12.05 1.12 12.04
N ILE A 10 11.22 0.08 12.15
CA ILE A 10 9.85 0.07 11.60
C ILE A 10 8.99 1.14 12.27
N ARG A 11 9.02 1.24 13.61
CA ARG A 11 8.25 2.28 14.34
C ARG A 11 8.69 3.69 13.94
N ASN A 12 10.00 3.94 13.88
CA ASN A 12 10.53 5.22 13.46
C ASN A 12 10.12 5.58 12.03
N ALA A 13 10.12 4.61 11.11
CA ALA A 13 9.63 4.81 9.75
C ALA A 13 8.13 5.13 9.73
N ILE A 14 7.31 4.41 10.50
CA ILE A 14 5.87 4.68 10.62
C ILE A 14 5.61 6.08 11.18
N ASP A 15 6.34 6.48 12.22
CA ASP A 15 6.21 7.81 12.81
C ASP A 15 6.68 8.91 11.83
N HIS A 16 7.71 8.65 11.03
CA HIS A 16 8.11 9.53 9.93
C HIS A 16 6.96 9.69 8.92
N PHE A 17 6.38 8.58 8.45
CA PHE A 17 5.29 8.60 7.45
C PHE A 17 4.01 9.29 7.93
N CYS A 18 3.78 9.41 9.24
CA CYS A 18 2.63 10.12 9.82
C CYS A 18 2.56 11.61 9.45
N HIS A 19 3.67 12.19 8.98
CA HIS A 19 3.78 13.60 8.61
C HIS A 19 3.41 13.87 7.15
N PHE A 20 3.22 12.83 6.33
CA PHE A 20 2.88 12.99 4.92
C PHE A 20 1.35 12.96 4.72
N PRO A 21 0.81 13.83 3.86
CA PRO A 21 -0.64 13.90 3.64
C PRO A 21 -1.17 12.78 2.75
N ILE A 22 -0.32 12.16 1.93
CA ILE A 22 -0.67 11.10 0.99
C ILE A 22 0.42 10.03 1.08
N LEU A 23 0.00 8.77 1.17
CA LEU A 23 0.89 7.60 1.13
C LEU A 23 0.36 6.60 0.10
N TRP A 24 1.26 6.15 -0.76
CA TRP A 24 1.03 5.04 -1.68
C TRP A 24 1.43 3.76 -0.97
N LEU A 25 0.49 2.82 -0.89
CA LEU A 25 0.63 1.60 -0.11
C LEU A 25 0.47 0.39 -1.02
N ASP A 26 1.24 -0.64 -0.73
CA ASP A 26 1.01 -1.99 -1.25
C ASP A 26 1.40 -3.03 -0.19
N LYS A 27 0.99 -4.29 -0.37
CA LYS A 27 1.23 -5.35 0.59
C LYS A 27 1.48 -6.69 -0.07
N GLU A 28 2.37 -7.47 0.56
CA GLU A 28 2.60 -8.86 0.21
C GLU A 28 1.95 -9.79 1.23
N VAL A 29 1.52 -10.97 0.76
CA VAL A 29 0.90 -11.99 1.59
C VAL A 29 1.62 -13.32 1.37
N ALA A 30 1.93 -14.00 2.48
CA ALA A 30 2.51 -15.33 2.47
C ALA A 30 1.40 -16.38 2.67
N ASP A 31 1.10 -17.16 1.62
CA ASP A 31 0.01 -18.14 1.60
C ASP A 31 0.38 -19.54 1.04
N TYR A 32 1.62 -19.74 0.57
CA TYR A 32 2.04 -21.01 -0.07
C TYR A 32 1.87 -22.27 0.81
N ASP A 33 2.32 -22.22 2.07
CA ASP A 33 2.28 -23.35 3.03
C ASP A 33 1.35 -23.07 4.23
N SER A 34 0.32 -22.23 4.03
CA SER A 34 -0.61 -21.89 5.10
C SER A 34 -2.04 -21.84 4.61
N LYS A 35 -2.95 -22.48 5.36
CA LYS A 35 -4.40 -22.37 5.13
C LYS A 35 -4.93 -20.98 5.50
N THR A 36 -4.16 -20.19 6.23
CA THR A 36 -4.45 -18.81 6.61
C THR A 36 -3.39 -17.89 5.99
N PRO A 37 -3.72 -17.18 4.91
CA PRO A 37 -2.81 -16.21 4.31
C PRO A 37 -2.40 -15.14 5.34
N ARG A 38 -1.09 -14.87 5.45
CA ARG A 38 -0.53 -13.93 6.44
C ARG A 38 0.02 -12.69 5.74
N LEU A 39 -0.26 -11.52 6.29
CA LEU A 39 0.42 -10.29 5.85
C LEU A 39 1.92 -10.44 6.13
N SER A 40 2.76 -10.30 5.11
CA SER A 40 4.21 -10.48 5.23
C SER A 40 4.95 -9.15 5.15
N LEU A 41 4.66 -8.35 4.12
CA LEU A 41 5.32 -7.08 3.87
C LEU A 41 4.30 -5.97 3.67
N ILE A 42 4.68 -4.76 4.08
CA ILE A 42 3.98 -3.52 3.74
C ILE A 42 4.98 -2.62 3.00
N GLN A 43 4.59 -2.12 1.84
CA GLN A 43 5.38 -1.19 1.03
C GLN A 43 4.76 0.19 1.13
N ILE A 44 5.60 1.21 1.34
CA ILE A 44 5.17 2.59 1.54
C ILE A 44 6.00 3.51 0.67
N LEU A 45 5.34 4.37 -0.10
CA LEU A 45 5.93 5.48 -0.82
C LEU A 45 5.20 6.78 -0.46
N ALA A 46 5.97 7.74 0.04
CA ALA A 46 5.45 9.06 0.42
C ALA A 46 5.65 10.12 -0.67
N ASP A 47 6.60 9.91 -1.58
CA ASP A 47 6.90 10.81 -2.68
C ASP A 47 6.34 10.26 -3.99
N SER A 48 5.23 10.82 -4.46
CA SER A 48 4.59 10.40 -5.71
C SER A 48 5.40 10.73 -6.97
N THR A 49 6.50 11.49 -6.85
CA THR A 49 7.38 11.80 -7.98
C THR A 49 8.47 10.74 -8.19
N ASP A 50 8.63 9.80 -7.25
CA ASP A 50 9.54 8.67 -7.44
C ASP A 50 8.91 7.60 -8.32
N LEU A 51 9.33 7.59 -9.59
CA LEU A 51 8.95 6.59 -10.58
C LEU A 51 9.94 5.41 -10.65
N THR A 52 11.07 5.50 -9.95
CA THR A 52 12.12 4.47 -9.94
C THR A 52 11.86 3.38 -8.89
N GLY A 53 11.07 3.73 -7.88
CA GLY A 53 10.80 2.88 -6.72
C GLY A 53 11.92 2.91 -5.67
N GLU A 54 13.01 3.67 -5.87
CA GLU A 54 14.15 3.68 -4.96
C GLU A 54 13.80 4.15 -3.54
N ARG A 55 12.79 5.02 -3.40
CA ARG A 55 12.31 5.59 -2.13
C ARG A 55 11.20 4.78 -1.46
N VAL A 56 10.78 3.67 -2.08
CA VAL A 56 9.84 2.74 -1.44
C VAL A 56 10.50 2.12 -0.21
N THR A 57 9.85 2.28 0.94
CA THR A 57 10.24 1.62 2.18
C THR A 57 9.41 0.36 2.37
N ILE A 58 10.09 -0.75 2.68
CA ILE A 58 9.47 -2.05 2.89
C ILE A 58 9.57 -2.39 4.38
N LEU A 59 8.42 -2.68 5.00
CA LEU A 59 8.32 -3.09 6.39
C LEU A 59 8.09 -4.61 6.44
N ASP A 60 8.95 -5.34 7.15
CA ASP A 60 8.72 -6.75 7.45
C ASP A 60 7.82 -6.91 8.68
N VAL A 61 6.62 -7.43 8.44
CA VAL A 61 5.55 -7.57 9.43
C VAL A 61 5.07 -9.02 9.58
N LEU A 62 5.76 -9.99 8.97
CA LEU A 62 5.35 -11.39 9.00
C LEU A 62 5.33 -11.89 10.45
N GLU A 63 4.16 -12.36 10.90
CA GLU A 63 3.95 -12.86 12.28
C GLU A 63 4.31 -11.85 13.39
N ARG A 64 4.21 -10.56 13.08
CA ARG A 64 4.47 -9.45 14.01
C ARG A 64 3.24 -8.54 14.08
N LEU A 65 2.23 -9.01 14.81
CA LEU A 65 0.96 -8.31 14.97
C LEU A 65 1.15 -6.92 15.59
N ASP A 66 2.09 -6.78 16.53
CA ASP A 66 2.42 -5.51 17.17
C ASP A 66 2.83 -4.41 16.16
N ARG A 67 3.55 -4.79 15.10
CA ARG A 67 3.98 -3.88 14.03
C ARG A 67 2.82 -3.50 13.12
N THR A 68 2.00 -4.47 12.77
CA THR A 68 0.80 -4.27 11.95
C THR A 68 -0.22 -3.37 12.67
N ASP A 69 -0.47 -3.62 13.95
CA ASP A 69 -1.38 -2.83 14.79
C ASP A 69 -0.89 -1.39 14.95
N TYR A 70 0.43 -1.19 15.11
CA TYR A 70 1.03 0.14 15.16
C TYR A 70 0.81 0.88 13.84
N PHE A 71 1.08 0.22 12.71
CA PHE A 71 0.84 0.78 11.37
C PHE A 71 -0.63 1.15 11.15
N ILE A 72 -1.56 0.25 11.49
CA ILE A 72 -3.01 0.51 11.39
C ILE A 72 -3.38 1.76 12.21
N THR A 73 -2.91 1.84 13.45
CA THR A 73 -3.25 2.92 14.38
C THR A 73 -2.71 4.27 13.92
N LYS A 74 -1.46 4.29 13.44
CA LYS A 74 -0.73 5.52 13.11
C LYS A 74 -0.99 6.03 11.69
N ILE A 75 -1.33 5.14 10.76
CA ILE A 75 -1.47 5.47 9.34
C ILE A 75 -2.89 5.21 8.83
N LEU A 76 -3.39 3.98 8.94
CA LEU A 76 -4.61 3.58 8.24
C LEU A 76 -5.87 4.23 8.85
N LEU A 77 -5.93 4.32 10.18
CA LEU A 77 -7.04 4.95 10.90
C LEU A 77 -7.03 6.48 10.90
N VAL A 78 -5.97 7.10 10.35
CA VAL A 78 -5.78 8.55 10.40
C VAL A 78 -6.35 9.22 9.14
N ASP A 79 -7.44 9.98 9.30
CA ASP A 79 -8.17 10.63 8.18
C ASP A 79 -7.36 11.72 7.47
N ARG A 80 -6.41 12.38 8.13
CA ARG A 80 -5.56 13.40 7.48
C ARG A 80 -4.59 12.81 6.45
N ILE A 81 -4.29 11.51 6.55
CA ILE A 81 -3.42 10.80 5.62
C ILE A 81 -4.31 10.09 4.60
N GLU A 82 -4.15 10.42 3.32
CA GLU A 82 -4.77 9.69 2.22
C GLU A 82 -3.98 8.42 1.91
N LYS A 83 -4.68 7.30 1.76
CA LYS A 83 -4.07 6.01 1.38
C LYS A 83 -4.42 5.69 -0.05
N VAL A 84 -3.41 5.72 -0.92
CA VAL A 84 -3.53 5.32 -2.32
C VAL A 84 -3.17 3.85 -2.44
N LEU A 85 -4.12 3.04 -2.89
CA LEU A 85 -4.00 1.59 -3.07
C LEU A 85 -4.49 1.23 -4.48
N HIS A 86 -3.93 0.19 -5.09
CA HIS A 86 -4.45 -0.23 -6.40
C HIS A 86 -5.77 -0.96 -6.29
N ASN A 87 -5.82 -2.06 -5.53
CA ASN A 87 -7.03 -2.85 -5.32
C ASN A 87 -7.45 -2.82 -3.85
N ALA A 88 -7.85 -1.63 -3.40
CA ALA A 88 -8.08 -1.35 -1.98
C ALA A 88 -9.02 -2.36 -1.30
N THR A 89 -10.02 -2.90 -2.00
CA THR A 89 -10.93 -3.93 -1.46
C THR A 89 -10.18 -5.20 -1.05
N TYR A 90 -9.20 -5.62 -1.83
CA TYR A 90 -8.38 -6.78 -1.53
C TYR A 90 -7.39 -6.47 -0.41
N ASP A 91 -6.66 -5.36 -0.52
CA ASP A 91 -5.62 -4.99 0.46
C ASP A 91 -6.21 -4.73 1.85
N CYS A 92 -7.35 -4.05 1.93
CA CYS A 92 -8.04 -3.80 3.20
C CYS A 92 -8.41 -5.09 3.93
N LYS A 93 -8.62 -6.23 3.26
CA LYS A 93 -8.90 -7.50 3.97
C LYS A 93 -7.74 -7.95 4.84
N PHE A 94 -6.50 -7.68 4.40
CA PHE A 94 -5.27 -8.05 5.10
C PHE A 94 -4.82 -6.97 6.09
N LEU A 95 -5.27 -5.72 5.89
CA LEU A 95 -4.97 -4.59 6.75
C LEU A 95 -6.02 -4.37 7.86
N GLY A 96 -6.65 -5.45 8.33
CA GLY A 96 -7.63 -5.42 9.44
C GLY A 96 -9.07 -5.06 9.05
N GLY A 97 -9.38 -5.00 7.75
CA GLY A 97 -10.71 -4.73 7.21
C GLY A 97 -10.93 -3.28 6.77
N LYS A 98 -11.93 -3.05 5.92
CA LYS A 98 -12.26 -1.72 5.36
C LYS A 98 -12.53 -0.66 6.44
N SER A 99 -13.06 -1.05 7.60
CA SER A 99 -13.31 -0.12 8.72
C SER A 99 -12.04 0.44 9.35
N LYS A 100 -10.90 -0.24 9.19
CA LYS A 100 -9.60 0.15 9.71
C LYS A 100 -8.81 1.07 8.78
N VAL A 101 -9.30 1.31 7.56
CA VAL A 101 -8.64 2.17 6.58
C VAL A 101 -9.56 3.33 6.22
N LYS A 102 -9.14 4.54 6.60
CA LYS A 102 -9.87 5.78 6.37
C LYS A 102 -9.31 6.52 5.16
N LYS A 103 -10.09 7.39 4.51
CA LYS A 103 -9.63 8.23 3.36
C LYS A 103 -8.79 7.46 2.33
N ILE A 104 -9.46 6.59 1.57
CA ILE A 104 -8.84 5.72 0.56
C ILE A 104 -9.06 6.28 -0.83
N THR A 105 -8.01 6.29 -1.64
CA THR A 105 -8.07 6.43 -3.09
C THR A 105 -7.69 5.09 -3.73
N CYS A 106 -8.59 4.52 -4.54
CA CYS A 106 -8.42 3.22 -5.16
C CYS A 106 -8.12 3.39 -6.66
N THR A 107 -6.89 3.13 -7.11
CA THR A 107 -6.49 3.41 -8.49
C THR A 107 -7.14 2.46 -9.51
N LEU A 108 -7.52 1.24 -9.11
CA LEU A 108 -8.34 0.35 -9.93
C LEU A 108 -9.71 0.97 -10.25
N GLU A 109 -10.36 1.58 -9.25
CA GLU A 109 -11.66 2.22 -9.44
C GLU A 109 -11.56 3.54 -10.21
N LEU A 110 -10.42 4.25 -10.11
CA LEU A 110 -10.13 5.39 -10.97
C LEU A 110 -9.92 4.96 -12.42
N ALA A 111 -9.13 3.92 -12.66
CA ALA A 111 -8.83 3.41 -14.00
C ALA A 111 -10.10 2.97 -14.74
N LYS A 112 -11.04 2.29 -14.07
CA LYS A 112 -12.35 1.91 -14.63
C LYS A 112 -13.22 3.10 -15.06
N LYS A 113 -12.99 4.29 -14.51
CA LYS A 113 -13.73 5.52 -14.85
C LYS A 113 -13.12 6.26 -16.02
N VAL A 114 -11.87 5.95 -16.41
CA VAL A 114 -11.24 6.56 -17.57
C VAL A 114 -11.90 6.02 -18.83
N PRO A 115 -12.45 6.87 -19.71
CA PRO A 115 -13.04 6.40 -20.95
C PRO A 115 -12.02 5.69 -21.84
N TYR A 116 -12.46 4.59 -22.46
CA TYR A 116 -11.60 3.76 -23.29
C TYR A 116 -10.88 4.52 -24.42
N TYR A 117 -11.55 5.52 -25.02
CA TYR A 117 -10.94 6.33 -26.08
C TYR A 117 -9.82 7.26 -25.59
N ILE A 118 -9.71 7.50 -24.28
CA ILE A 118 -8.61 8.26 -23.66
C ILE A 118 -7.45 7.32 -23.32
N ALA A 119 -7.76 6.16 -22.74
CA ALA A 119 -6.78 5.15 -22.37
C ALA A 119 -7.28 3.75 -22.79
N PRO A 120 -6.90 3.28 -23.99
CA PRO A 120 -7.37 1.99 -24.51
C PRO A 120 -6.61 0.83 -23.87
N LEU A 121 -6.95 0.53 -22.62
CA LEU A 121 -6.28 -0.49 -21.82
C LEU A 121 -6.90 -1.88 -22.04
N PRO A 122 -6.09 -2.94 -22.17
CA PRO A 122 -6.61 -4.31 -22.29
C PRO A 122 -7.23 -4.84 -20.99
N ASN A 123 -6.81 -4.30 -19.85
CA ASN A 123 -7.37 -4.57 -18.53
C ASN A 123 -6.92 -3.45 -17.56
N TYR A 124 -7.34 -3.53 -16.29
CA TYR A 124 -7.04 -2.51 -15.27
C TYR A 124 -6.07 -3.01 -14.18
N GLN A 125 -5.25 -4.03 -14.46
CA GLN A 125 -4.25 -4.53 -13.53
C GLN A 125 -3.14 -3.50 -13.34
N LEU A 126 -2.52 -3.50 -12.15
CA LEU A 126 -1.44 -2.57 -11.81
C LEU A 126 -0.32 -2.57 -12.85
N LYS A 127 0.10 -3.75 -13.32
CA LYS A 127 1.12 -3.89 -14.38
C LYS A 127 0.75 -3.09 -15.63
N THR A 128 -0.48 -3.28 -16.13
CA THR A 128 -0.98 -2.60 -17.33
C THR A 128 -1.04 -1.08 -17.14
N LEU A 129 -1.39 -0.61 -15.93
CA LEU A 129 -1.40 0.82 -15.63
C LEU A 129 0.02 1.40 -15.51
N ALA A 130 0.96 0.66 -14.94
CA ALA A 130 2.34 1.10 -14.78
C ALA A 130 3.06 1.20 -16.13
N GLU A 131 2.79 0.29 -17.05
CA GLU A 131 3.40 0.26 -18.39
C GLU A 131 2.89 1.41 -19.30
N LEU A 132 1.67 1.91 -19.08
CA LEU A 132 1.12 3.05 -19.84
C LEU A 132 1.98 4.32 -19.70
N GLY A 133 2.67 4.49 -18.58
CA GLY A 133 3.53 5.66 -18.34
C GLY A 133 4.86 5.67 -19.10
N TYR A 134 5.19 4.60 -19.82
CA TYR A 134 6.46 4.42 -20.52
C TYR A 134 6.34 4.42 -22.06
N THR A 135 5.14 4.70 -22.59
CA THR A 135 4.86 4.88 -24.02
C THR A 135 4.67 6.35 -24.36
#